data_AF-A0A514MCL6-F1
#
_entry.id   AF-A0A514MCL6-F1
#
_cell.length_a   1.000
_cell.length_b   1.000
_cell.length_c   1.000
_cell.angle_alpha   90.00
_cell.angle_beta   90.00
_cell.angle_gamma   90.00
#
_symmetry.space_group_name_H-M   'P 1'
#
loop_
_entity.id
_entity.type
_entity.pdbx_description
1 polymer ?
#
loop_
_entity_poly.entity_id
_entity_poly.type
_entity_poly.pdbx_seq_one_letter_code
_entity_poly.pdbx_strand_id
1 'polypeptide(L)'
;GNEEQMKRINGEANVIAVDAAREFGAPKFILISVHDYNLPSFLLNSGYFTGKRKAESEVLSKYPTSGVVLRPGFIYGKRKVDGFEIP
;
A
#
# COMPACT_ATOMS: atom_id res chain seq x y z
N GLY A 1 -6.12 13.37 -5.90
CA GLY A 1 -4.74 13.74 -5.52
C GLY A 1 -3.93 13.89 -6.79
N ASN A 2 -2.93 14.78 -6.79
CA ASN A 2 -2.01 14.88 -7.92
C ASN A 2 -0.98 13.73 -7.87
N GLU A 3 -0.23 13.54 -8.95
CA GLU A 3 0.70 12.40 -9.09
C GLU A 3 1.78 12.38 -8.01
N GLU A 4 2.35 13.54 -7.68
CA GLU A 4 3.39 13.67 -6.66
C GLU A 4 2.88 13.28 -5.27
N GLN A 5 1.71 13.80 -4.88
CA GLN A 5 1.06 13.45 -3.63
C GLN A 5 0.75 11.95 -3.56
N MET A 6 0.32 11.33 -4.66
CA MET A 6 0.08 9.89 -4.71
C MET A 6 1.37 9.08 -4.48
N LYS A 7 2.50 9.50 -5.05
CA LYS A 7 3.81 8.85 -4.84
C LYS A 7 4.27 8.98 -3.39
N ARG A 8 4.18 10.18 -2.80
CA ARG A 8 4.57 10.44 -1.41
C ARG A 8 3.75 9.59 -0.43
N ILE A 9 2.43 9.57 -0.58
CA ILE A 9 1.55 8.88 0.38
C ILE A 9 1.58 7.36 0.16
N ASN A 10 1.45 6.87 -1.08
CA ASN A 10 1.35 5.44 -1.34
C ASN A 10 2.71 4.72 -1.35
N GLY A 11 3.80 5.46 -1.57
CA GLY A 11 5.16 4.94 -1.58
C GLY A 11 5.96 5.38 -0.36
N GLU A 12 6.40 6.63 -0.33
CA GLU A 12 7.40 7.11 0.65
C GLU A 12 6.94 6.94 2.11
N ALA A 13 5.70 7.33 2.42
CA ALA A 13 5.17 7.18 3.78
C ALA A 13 5.15 5.71 4.24
N ASN A 14 4.76 4.79 3.34
CA ASN A 14 4.74 3.35 3.65
C ASN A 14 6.15 2.79 3.80
N VAL A 15 7.10 3.20 2.96
CA VAL A 15 8.52 2.81 3.09
C VAL A 15 9.08 3.22 4.45
N ILE A 16 8.87 4.48 4.86
CA ILE A 16 9.28 4.98 6.17
C ILE A 16 8.64 4.16 7.30
N ALA A 17 7.35 3.82 7.18
CA ALA A 17 6.67 3.00 8.18
C ALA A 17 7.27 1.58 8.28
N VAL A 18 7.64 0.96 7.15
CA VAL A 18 8.30 -0.36 7.11
C VAL A 18 9.67 -0.29 7.77
N ASP A 19 10.46 0.72 7.42
CA ASP A 19 11.79 0.96 7.97
C ASP A 19 11.73 1.17 9.48
N ALA A 20 10.87 2.08 9.95
CA ALA A 20 10.70 2.35 11.36
C ALA A 20 10.24 1.09 12.11
N ALA A 21 9.24 0.38 11.59
CA ALA A 21 8.79 -0.86 12.22
C ALA A 21 9.94 -1.88 12.35
N ARG A 22 10.83 -1.97 11.34
CA ARG A 22 11.97 -2.88 11.36
C ARG A 22 13.02 -2.45 12.38
N GLU A 23 13.32 -1.15 12.42
CA GLU A 23 14.26 -0.54 13.35
C GLU A 23 13.83 -0.75 14.81
N PHE A 24 12.54 -0.57 15.11
CA PHE A 24 11.98 -0.79 16.44
C PHE A 24 11.66 -2.27 16.75
N GLY A 25 12.10 -3.20 15.89
CA GLY A 25 12.03 -4.63 16.17
C GLY A 25 10.63 -5.24 16.08
N ALA A 26 9.70 -4.63 15.33
CA ALA A 26 8.42 -5.26 15.05
C ALA A 26 8.67 -6.62 14.37
N PRO A 27 8.04 -7.71 14.84
CA PRO A 27 8.35 -9.05 14.32
C PRO A 27 7.73 -9.33 12.94
N LYS A 28 6.71 -8.56 12.57
CA LYS A 28 5.91 -8.75 11.35
C LYS A 28 5.38 -7.40 10.86
N PHE A 29 5.35 -7.23 9.54
CA PHE A 29 4.72 -6.09 8.88
C PHE A 29 3.74 -6.60 7.81
N ILE A 30 2.54 -6.02 7.78
CA ILE A 30 1.50 -6.36 6.82
C ILE A 30 1.14 -5.12 6.02
N LEU A 31 1.33 -5.17 4.70
CA LEU A 31 0.95 -4.10 3.78
C LEU A 31 -0.29 -4.51 2.99
N ILE A 32 -1.29 -3.63 3.02
CA ILE A 32 -2.46 -3.73 2.12
C ILE A 32 -2.16 -2.93 0.86
N SER A 33 -1.86 -3.67 -0.20
CA SER A 33 -1.58 -3.13 -1.52
C SER A 33 -2.80 -3.25 -2.43
N VAL A 34 -2.61 -3.53 -3.72
CA VAL A 34 -3.67 -3.54 -4.72
C VAL A 34 -3.36 -4.58 -5.80
N HIS A 35 -4.39 -5.26 -6.29
CA HIS A 35 -4.28 -6.08 -7.48
C HIS A 35 -4.17 -5.20 -8.74
N ASP A 36 -3.27 -5.52 -9.65
CA ASP A 36 -3.03 -4.78 -10.89
C ASP A 36 -4.02 -5.06 -12.02
N TYR A 37 -4.81 -6.13 -11.94
CA TYR A 37 -5.87 -6.54 -12.89
C TYR A 37 -5.47 -6.51 -14.38
N ASN A 38 -4.19 -6.57 -14.71
CA ASN A 38 -3.67 -6.29 -16.06
C ASN A 38 -4.23 -4.99 -16.67
N LEU A 39 -4.43 -3.95 -15.85
CA LEU A 39 -4.93 -2.66 -16.31
C LEU A 39 -4.01 -2.03 -17.37
N PRO A 40 -4.52 -1.11 -18.20
CA PRO A 40 -3.70 -0.37 -19.15
C PRO A 40 -2.46 0.24 -18.51
N SER A 41 -1.32 0.18 -19.21
CA SER A 41 -0.02 0.59 -18.69
C SER A 41 0.03 2.01 -18.14
N PHE A 42 -0.75 2.94 -18.70
CA PHE A 42 -0.81 4.32 -18.20
C PHE A 42 -1.40 4.41 -16.79
N LEU A 43 -2.38 3.55 -16.44
CA LEU A 43 -2.92 3.46 -15.07
C LEU A 43 -1.92 2.79 -14.15
N LEU A 44 -1.29 1.70 -14.61
CA LEU A 44 -0.27 0.97 -13.86
C LEU A 44 0.99 1.79 -13.59
N ASN A 45 1.25 2.82 -14.39
CA ASN A 45 2.36 3.77 -14.21
C ASN A 45 1.98 5.00 -13.38
N SER A 46 0.73 5.11 -12.93
CA SER A 46 0.32 6.19 -12.03
C SER A 46 1.09 6.15 -10.70
N GLY A 47 1.18 7.31 -10.04
CA GLY A 47 1.81 7.44 -8.73
C GLY A 47 1.22 6.50 -7.66
N TYR A 48 -0.05 6.11 -7.82
CA TYR A 48 -0.73 5.17 -6.94
C TYR A 48 -0.12 3.76 -7.03
N PHE A 49 -0.12 3.16 -8.22
CA PHE A 49 0.39 1.79 -8.41
C PHE A 49 1.91 1.71 -8.26
N THR A 50 2.63 2.70 -8.77
CA THR A 50 4.10 2.75 -8.63
C THR A 50 4.52 2.94 -7.17
N GLY A 51 3.82 3.80 -6.42
CA GLY A 51 4.03 3.96 -4.98
C GLY A 51 3.77 2.68 -4.20
N LYS A 52 2.64 2.01 -4.47
CA LYS A 52 2.31 0.72 -3.86
C LYS A 52 3.39 -0.33 -4.13
N ARG A 53 3.82 -0.53 -5.39
CA ARG A 53 4.90 -1.48 -5.74
C ARG A 53 6.21 -1.18 -5.01
N LYS A 54 6.58 0.10 -4.88
CA LYS A 54 7.77 0.51 -4.12
C LYS A 54 7.67 0.05 -2.65
N ALA A 55 6.53 0.28 -2.00
CA ALA A 55 6.30 -0.15 -0.63
C ALA A 55 6.29 -1.68 -0.48
N GLU A 56 5.72 -2.40 -1.46
CA GLU A 56 5.74 -3.88 -1.47
C GLU A 56 7.18 -4.42 -1.46
N SER A 57 8.04 -3.87 -2.34
CA SER A 57 9.45 -4.27 -2.39
C SER A 57 10.17 -4.04 -1.06
N GLU A 58 9.87 -2.93 -0.38
CA GLU A 58 10.46 -2.64 0.93
C GLU A 58 10.04 -3.66 1.99
N VAL A 59 8.75 -4.02 2.04
CA VAL A 59 8.25 -5.04 2.97
C VAL A 59 8.95 -6.37 2.74
N LEU A 60 9.02 -6.82 1.49
CA LEU A 60 9.63 -8.11 1.14
C LEU A 60 11.15 -8.12 1.39
N SER A 61 11.81 -6.97 1.28
CA SER A 61 13.23 -6.80 1.59
C SER A 61 13.51 -6.84 3.10
N LYS A 62 12.77 -6.06 3.89
CA LYS A 62 13.01 -5.91 5.34
C LYS A 62 12.43 -7.06 6.18
N TYR A 63 11.40 -7.73 5.65
CA TYR A 63 10.69 -8.83 6.30
C TYR A 63 10.58 -10.05 5.36
N PRO A 64 11.70 -10.66 4.95
CA PRO A 64 11.71 -11.71 3.92
C PRO A 64 10.90 -12.96 4.29
N THR A 65 10.77 -13.26 5.58
CA THR A 65 10.06 -14.45 6.09
C THR A 65 8.76 -14.12 6.82
N SER A 66 8.61 -12.90 7.33
CA SER A 66 7.48 -12.52 8.17
C SER A 66 6.59 -11.43 7.56
N GLY A 67 7.03 -10.80 6.47
CA GLY A 67 6.30 -9.76 5.77
C GLY A 67 5.14 -10.31 4.96
N VAL A 68 4.01 -9.62 4.97
CA VAL A 68 2.83 -9.99 4.17
C VAL A 68 2.43 -8.81 3.30
N VAL A 69 2.28 -9.06 2.00
CA VAL A 69 1.68 -8.12 1.05
C VAL A 69 0.34 -8.68 0.59
N LEU A 70 -0.75 -8.12 1.10
CA LEU A 70 -2.09 -8.45 0.62
C LEU A 70 -2.41 -7.59 -0.59
N ARG A 71 -2.76 -8.20 -1.72
CA ARG A 71 -3.18 -7.50 -2.95
C ARG A 71 -4.67 -7.72 -3.19
N PRO A 72 -5.55 -7.07 -2.42
CA PRO A 72 -6.97 -7.21 -2.63
C PRO A 72 -7.37 -6.64 -3.98
N GLY A 73 -8.48 -7.17 -4.48
CA GLY A 73 -9.23 -6.58 -5.56
C GLY A 73 -10.04 -5.35 -5.13
N PHE A 74 -11.06 -5.01 -5.91
CA PHE A 74 -12.07 -4.05 -5.46
C PHE A 74 -12.76 -4.55 -4.18
N ILE A 75 -12.74 -3.72 -3.15
CA ILE A 75 -13.37 -4.00 -1.86
C ILE A 75 -14.71 -3.27 -1.84
N TYR A 76 -15.79 -4.04 -1.64
CA TYR A 76 -17.16 -3.52 -1.56
C TYR A 76 -17.68 -3.62 -0.13
N GLY A 77 -18.55 -2.71 0.26
CA GLY A 77 -19.18 -2.67 1.58
C GLY A 77 -19.68 -1.28 1.90
N LYS A 78 -20.35 -1.12 3.03
CA LYS A 78 -20.72 0.19 3.55
C LYS A 78 -19.53 0.80 4.30
N ARG A 79 -19.31 2.10 4.15
CA ARG A 79 -18.35 2.87 4.98
C ARG A 79 -19.09 3.65 6.07
N LYS A 80 -18.44 3.85 7.21
CA LYS A 80 -18.96 4.68 8.30
C LYS A 80 -18.27 6.04 8.26
N VAL A 81 -19.04 7.11 8.10
CA VAL A 81 -18.55 8.50 8.12
C VAL A 81 -19.37 9.29 9.11
N ASP A 82 -18.71 9.90 10.10
CA ASP A 82 -19.34 10.69 11.16
C ASP A 82 -20.52 10.00 11.86
N GLY A 83 -20.41 8.67 12.03
CA GLY A 83 -21.44 7.87 12.68
C GLY A 83 -22.50 7.28 11.76
N PHE A 84 -22.61 7.76 10.51
CA PHE A 84 -23.58 7.29 9.54
C PHE A 84 -23.02 6.16 8.65
N GLU A 85 -23.83 5.14 8.37
CA GLU A 85 -23.53 4.16 7.34
C GLU A 85 -23.90 4.70 5.97
N ILE A 86 -22.92 4.76 5.07
CA ILE A 86 -23.12 5.15 3.68
C ILE A 86 -22.52 4.10 2.76
N PRO A 87 -23.05 3.92 1.54
CA PRO A 87 -22.41 3.10 0.53
C PRO A 87 -20.95 3.51 0.26
#